data_AF-A0A934L738-F1
#
_entry.id   AF-A0A934L738-F1
#
_cell.length_a   1.000
_cell.length_b   1.000
_cell.length_c   1.000
_cell.angle_alpha   90.00
_cell.angle_beta   90.00
_cell.angle_gamma   90.00
#
_symmetry.space_group_name_H-M   'P 1'
#
loop_
_entity.id
_entity.type
_entity.pdbx_description
1 polymer ?
#
loop_
_entity_poly.entity_id
_entity_poly.type
_entity_poly.pdbx_seq_one_letter_code
_entity_poly.pdbx_strand_id
1 'polypeptide(L)'
;MSEGLLRQRRNLIMSCILLWFMKYGGIHLHKLSIAGFEVEFERPEVIVLALWIAFSYFLYRYYQYFASDGLPKLLAEYANSLDAKCMPLIQSRILAAHPTPHNMPDCRYFILKRNGWKINGQEKHIQTADSKTNYTQGFEISISRWDLRHGISHAIIESTFRSSVVTDYLLPFALADFVLWYCGSANWSGSFLRLAFDW
;
A
#
# COMPACT_ATOMS: atom_id res chain seq x y z
N MET A 1 -8.02 5.58 -10.93
CA MET A 1 -6.57 5.28 -11.10
C MET A 1 -6.10 6.03 -12.35
N SER A 2 -4.94 6.69 -12.35
CA SER A 2 -4.48 7.41 -13.56
C SER A 2 -4.17 6.38 -14.66
N GLU A 3 -4.57 6.67 -15.89
CA GLU A 3 -4.42 5.74 -17.02
C GLU A 3 -2.95 5.34 -17.25
N GLY A 4 -2.02 6.26 -16.96
CA GLY A 4 -0.58 6.02 -16.99
C GLY A 4 -0.14 4.92 -16.03
N LEU A 5 -0.67 4.89 -14.80
CA LEU A 5 -0.27 3.89 -13.79
C LEU A 5 -0.77 2.49 -14.17
N LEU A 6 -2.00 2.38 -14.71
CA LEU A 6 -2.52 1.12 -15.24
C LEU A 6 -1.65 0.54 -16.36
N ARG A 7 -1.16 1.39 -17.26
CA ARG A 7 -0.26 0.99 -18.35
C ARG A 7 1.07 0.48 -17.83
N GLN A 8 1.70 1.21 -16.90
CA GLN A 8 2.98 0.79 -16.32
C GLN A 8 2.86 -0.49 -15.50
N ARG A 9 1.75 -0.65 -14.76
CA ARG A 9 1.44 -1.91 -14.06
C ARG A 9 1.42 -3.10 -15.00
N ARG A 10 0.69 -2.99 -16.12
CA ARG A 10 0.60 -4.06 -17.11
C ARG A 10 1.97 -4.39 -17.71
N ASN A 11 2.74 -3.37 -18.07
CA ASN A 11 4.07 -3.56 -18.65
C ASN A 11 5.01 -4.27 -17.67
N LEU A 12 5.05 -3.84 -16.40
CA LEU A 12 5.88 -4.48 -15.38
C LEU A 12 5.47 -5.94 -15.15
N ILE A 13 4.17 -6.21 -14.98
CA ILE A 13 3.66 -7.58 -14.80
C ILE A 13 4.01 -8.47 -16.01
N MET A 14 3.84 -7.96 -17.24
CA MET A 14 4.20 -8.71 -18.45
C MET A 14 5.70 -9.03 -18.49
N SER A 15 6.56 -8.08 -18.13
CA SER A 15 8.01 -8.32 -18.05
C SER A 15 8.36 -9.34 -16.96
N CYS A 16 7.71 -9.27 -15.78
CA CYS A 16 7.87 -10.26 -14.71
C CYS A 16 7.51 -11.67 -15.18
N ILE A 17 6.34 -11.80 -15.81
CA ILE A 17 5.82 -13.08 -16.31
C ILE A 17 6.75 -13.65 -17.38
N LEU A 18 7.24 -12.80 -18.29
CA LEU A 18 8.13 -13.22 -19.36
C LEU A 18 9.47 -13.72 -18.81
N LEU A 19 10.10 -12.98 -17.89
CA LEU A 19 11.33 -13.42 -17.23
C LEU A 19 11.13 -14.73 -16.45
N TRP A 20 10.02 -14.85 -15.73
CA TRP A 20 9.68 -16.06 -14.99
C TRP A 20 9.48 -17.27 -15.91
N PHE A 21 8.74 -17.12 -17.02
CA PHE A 21 8.54 -18.19 -18.01
C PHE A 21 9.84 -18.60 -18.69
N MET A 22 10.72 -17.65 -19.03
CA MET A 22 12.01 -17.99 -19.63
C MET A 22 12.86 -18.86 -18.71
N LYS A 23 12.90 -18.50 -17.41
CA LYS A 23 13.62 -19.30 -16.42
C LYS A 23 12.96 -20.65 -16.16
N TYR A 24 11.65 -20.66 -15.87
CA TYR A 24 10.94 -21.89 -15.48
C TYR A 24 10.80 -22.86 -16.66
N GLY A 25 10.55 -22.33 -17.86
CA GLY A 25 10.41 -23.12 -19.08
C GLY A 25 11.73 -23.63 -19.65
N GLY A 26 12.88 -23.25 -19.08
CA GLY A 26 14.20 -23.62 -19.61
C GLY A 26 14.38 -23.26 -21.09
N ILE A 27 13.74 -22.18 -21.53
CA ILE A 27 13.62 -21.86 -22.95
C ILE A 27 14.98 -21.41 -23.46
N HIS A 28 15.64 -22.28 -24.20
CA HIS A 28 16.76 -21.91 -25.05
C HIS A 28 16.18 -21.34 -26.35
N LEU A 29 16.17 -20.00 -26.46
CA LEU A 29 15.73 -19.28 -27.65
C LEU A 29 16.75 -19.48 -28.79
N HIS A 30 16.82 -20.69 -29.35
CA HIS A 30 17.62 -20.95 -30.54
C HIS A 30 16.97 -20.36 -31.79
N LYS A 31 15.64 -20.49 -31.90
CA LYS A 31 14.86 -19.95 -33.03
C LYS A 31 13.57 -19.32 -32.53
N LEU A 32 13.27 -18.11 -33.02
CA LEU A 32 12.02 -17.43 -32.76
C LEU A 32 11.30 -17.21 -34.08
N SER A 33 10.09 -17.76 -34.21
CA SER A 33 9.26 -17.53 -35.40
C SER A 33 8.36 -16.32 -35.16
N ILE A 34 8.66 -15.19 -35.80
CA ILE A 34 7.77 -14.02 -35.82
C ILE A 34 7.15 -13.93 -37.21
N ALA A 35 5.82 -14.07 -37.28
CA ALA A 35 5.07 -13.93 -38.53
C ALA A 35 5.60 -14.81 -39.69
N GLY A 36 6.06 -16.03 -39.38
CA GLY A 36 6.60 -16.98 -40.36
C GLY A 36 8.10 -16.82 -40.65
N PHE A 37 8.77 -15.81 -40.08
CA PHE A 37 10.21 -15.68 -40.16
C PHE A 37 10.88 -16.37 -38.98
N GLU A 38 11.61 -17.45 -39.26
CA GLU A 38 12.50 -18.08 -38.28
C GLU A 38 13.76 -17.22 -38.14
N VAL A 39 13.89 -16.52 -37.01
CA VAL A 39 15.09 -15.81 -36.64
C VAL A 39 15.90 -16.70 -35.71
N GLU A 40 17.06 -17.15 -36.17
CA GLU A 40 18.04 -17.88 -35.37
C GLU A 40 18.97 -16.89 -34.69
N PHE A 41 19.10 -16.98 -33.37
CA PHE A 41 19.92 -16.04 -32.59
C PHE A 41 21.27 -16.66 -32.27
N GLU A 42 22.35 -16.02 -32.72
CA GLU A 42 23.72 -16.45 -32.38
C GLU A 42 24.04 -16.27 -30.89
N ARG A 43 23.44 -15.26 -30.23
CA ARG A 43 23.65 -14.92 -28.81
C ARG A 43 22.32 -14.71 -28.08
N PRO A 44 21.63 -15.77 -27.63
CA PRO A 44 20.36 -15.65 -26.93
C PRO A 44 20.44 -14.87 -25.61
N GLU A 45 21.65 -14.73 -25.04
CA GLU A 45 21.92 -13.96 -23.82
C GLU A 45 21.56 -12.48 -23.98
N VAL A 46 21.73 -11.92 -25.18
CA VAL A 46 21.45 -10.51 -25.48
C VAL A 46 19.96 -10.21 -25.35
N ILE A 47 19.09 -11.16 -25.70
CA ILE A 47 17.63 -11.02 -25.54
C ILE A 47 17.27 -10.98 -24.07
N VAL A 48 17.87 -11.86 -23.27
CA VAL A 48 17.63 -11.89 -21.81
C VAL A 48 18.12 -10.61 -21.15
N LEU A 49 19.28 -10.09 -21.57
CA LEU A 49 19.78 -8.80 -21.10
C LEU A 49 18.82 -7.65 -21.46
N ALA A 50 18.34 -7.61 -22.71
CA ALA A 50 17.35 -6.60 -23.15
C ALA A 50 16.06 -6.66 -22.32
N LEU A 51 15.62 -7.87 -21.94
CA LEU A 51 14.48 -8.07 -21.05
C LEU A 51 14.73 -7.56 -19.63
N TRP A 52 15.92 -7.78 -19.08
CA TRP A 52 16.31 -7.21 -17.78
C TRP A 52 16.35 -5.68 -17.80
N ILE A 53 16.84 -5.09 -18.89
CA ILE A 53 16.83 -3.63 -19.09
C ILE A 53 15.40 -3.12 -19.16
N ALA A 54 14.54 -3.76 -19.95
CA ALA A 54 13.12 -3.39 -20.07
C ALA A 54 12.39 -3.53 -18.73
N PHE A 55 12.62 -4.62 -18.00
CA PHE A 55 12.09 -4.85 -16.65
C PHE A 55 12.52 -3.73 -15.69
N SER A 56 13.82 -3.40 -15.66
CA SER A 56 14.35 -2.35 -14.78
C SER A 56 13.75 -0.98 -15.11
N TYR A 57 13.61 -0.67 -16.39
CA TYR A 57 12.94 0.55 -16.86
C TYR A 57 11.48 0.61 -16.42
N PHE A 58 10.70 -0.47 -16.61
CA PHE A 58 9.30 -0.50 -16.19
C PHE A 58 9.15 -0.47 -14.67
N LEU A 59 10.05 -1.10 -13.92
CA LEU A 59 10.07 -1.05 -12.46
C LEU A 59 10.33 0.38 -11.96
N TYR A 60 11.35 1.04 -12.50
CA TYR A 60 11.65 2.44 -12.18
C TYR A 60 10.48 3.35 -12.52
N ARG A 61 9.91 3.20 -13.72
CA ARG A 61 8.78 4.02 -14.17
C ARG A 61 7.55 3.78 -13.29
N TYR A 62 7.27 2.53 -12.95
CA TYR A 62 6.18 2.17 -12.04
C TYR A 62 6.39 2.80 -10.65
N TYR A 63 7.61 2.75 -10.10
CA TYR A 63 7.95 3.40 -8.84
C TYR A 63 7.67 4.91 -8.87
N GLN A 64 8.04 5.60 -9.95
CA GLN A 64 7.77 7.03 -10.10
C GLN A 64 6.26 7.36 -10.06
N TYR A 65 5.43 6.58 -10.74
CA TYR A 65 3.97 6.75 -10.70
C TYR A 65 3.37 6.34 -9.36
N PHE A 66 3.91 5.30 -8.73
CA PHE A 66 3.47 4.88 -7.40
C PHE A 66 3.77 5.97 -6.36
N ALA A 67 4.97 6.55 -6.36
CA ALA A 67 5.34 7.60 -5.41
C ALA A 67 4.50 8.88 -5.57
N SER A 68 4.13 9.24 -6.80
CA SER A 68 3.34 10.45 -7.09
C SER A 68 1.84 10.26 -6.84
N ASP A 69 1.25 9.21 -7.40
CA ASP A 69 -0.21 9.02 -7.39
C ASP A 69 -0.69 7.89 -6.47
N GLY A 70 0.10 6.82 -6.36
CA GLY A 70 -0.29 5.60 -5.65
C GLY A 70 -0.20 5.74 -4.13
N LEU A 71 0.94 6.27 -3.65
CA LEU A 71 1.24 6.41 -2.23
C LEU A 71 0.25 7.33 -1.50
N PRO A 72 -0.11 8.53 -2.00
CA PRO A 72 -1.10 9.37 -1.33
C PRO A 72 -2.47 8.70 -1.25
N LYS A 73 -2.89 7.98 -2.30
CA LYS A 73 -4.18 7.26 -2.32
C LYS A 73 -4.18 6.08 -1.37
N LEU A 74 -3.08 5.33 -1.30
CA LEU A 74 -2.91 4.23 -0.37
C LEU A 74 -2.97 4.72 1.08
N LEU A 75 -2.27 5.81 1.39
CA LEU A 75 -2.29 6.42 2.72
C LEU A 75 -3.67 6.97 3.08
N ALA A 76 -4.36 7.61 2.14
CA ALA A 76 -5.71 8.12 2.35
C ALA A 76 -6.72 6.98 2.59
N GLU A 77 -6.66 5.90 1.81
CA GLU A 77 -7.54 4.74 1.97
C GLU A 77 -7.28 4.03 3.31
N TYR A 78 -6.01 3.89 3.67
CA TYR A 78 -5.61 3.36 4.97
C TYR A 78 -6.09 4.24 6.12
N ALA A 79 -5.96 5.56 5.98
CA ALA A 79 -6.44 6.53 6.96
C ALA A 79 -7.95 6.44 7.16
N ASN A 80 -8.71 6.41 6.07
CA ASN A 80 -10.16 6.26 6.09
C ASN A 80 -10.58 4.94 6.72
N SER A 81 -9.88 3.84 6.41
CA SER A 81 -10.14 2.51 6.99
C SER A 81 -9.89 2.49 8.50
N LEU A 82 -8.80 3.13 8.96
CA LEU A 82 -8.51 3.26 10.38
C LEU A 82 -9.58 4.10 11.09
N ASP A 83 -9.94 5.26 10.53
CA ASP A 83 -10.94 6.14 11.11
C ASP A 83 -12.30 5.44 11.18
N ALA A 84 -12.74 4.76 10.12
CA ALA A 84 -14.02 4.05 10.10
C ALA A 84 -14.16 2.99 11.21
N LYS A 85 -13.05 2.35 11.61
CA LYS A 85 -13.05 1.30 12.65
C LYS A 85 -12.74 1.83 14.05
N CYS A 86 -11.83 2.80 14.16
CA CYS A 86 -11.42 3.34 15.45
C CYS A 86 -12.42 4.38 15.98
N MET A 87 -13.05 5.16 15.10
CA MET A 87 -14.00 6.20 15.50
C MET A 87 -15.15 5.68 16.36
N PRO A 88 -15.90 4.60 16.01
CA PRO A 88 -16.98 4.11 16.87
C PRO A 88 -16.49 3.62 18.24
N LEU A 89 -15.27 3.06 18.32
CA LEU A 89 -14.67 2.64 19.59
C LEU A 89 -14.31 3.85 20.46
N ILE A 90 -13.75 4.90 19.86
CA ILE A 90 -13.42 6.16 20.56
C ILE A 90 -14.69 6.85 21.02
N GLN A 91 -15.70 6.95 20.14
CA GLN A 91 -16.97 7.59 20.42
C GLN A 91 -17.73 6.88 21.55
N SER A 92 -17.77 5.55 21.56
CA SER A 92 -18.43 4.80 22.64
C SER A 92 -17.73 5.01 23.99
N ARG A 93 -16.40 5.18 24.02
CA ARG A 93 -15.66 5.50 25.24
C ARG A 93 -15.92 6.93 25.73
N ILE A 94 -16.00 7.89 24.82
CA ILE A 94 -16.35 9.27 25.17
C ILE A 94 -17.77 9.32 25.76
N LEU A 95 -18.74 8.67 25.10
CA LEU A 95 -20.13 8.63 25.57
C LEU A 95 -20.29 7.89 26.90
N ALA A 96 -19.48 6.87 27.16
CA ALA A 96 -19.49 6.17 28.44
C ALA A 96 -18.94 7.03 29.60
N ALA A 97 -17.97 7.91 29.32
CA ALA A 97 -17.41 8.83 30.32
C ALA A 97 -18.24 10.12 30.47
N HIS A 98 -18.81 10.62 29.37
CA HIS A 98 -19.58 11.86 29.27
C HIS A 98 -20.82 11.61 28.39
N PRO A 99 -21.98 11.29 28.98
CA PRO A 99 -23.19 10.95 28.23
C PRO A 99 -23.77 12.10 27.38
N THR A 100 -23.47 13.35 27.74
CA THR A 100 -24.03 14.55 27.10
C THR A 100 -22.94 15.53 26.62
N PRO A 101 -22.07 15.12 25.68
CA PRO A 101 -21.07 16.02 25.13
C PRO A 101 -21.77 17.14 24.36
N HIS A 102 -21.35 18.39 24.55
CA HIS A 102 -21.95 19.52 23.86
C HIS A 102 -21.68 19.46 22.34
N ASN A 103 -20.47 19.05 21.97
CA ASN A 103 -20.02 18.78 20.61
C ASN A 103 -19.14 17.55 20.63
N MET A 104 -19.30 16.66 19.64
CA MET A 104 -18.41 15.51 19.52
C MET A 104 -17.05 16.01 19.05
N PRO A 105 -15.96 15.80 19.81
CA PRO A 105 -14.63 16.21 19.38
C PRO A 105 -14.22 15.42 18.14
N ASP A 106 -13.30 15.99 17.36
CA ASP A 106 -12.78 15.31 16.17
C ASP A 106 -12.00 14.05 16.59
N CYS A 107 -12.62 12.89 16.40
CA CYS A 107 -12.14 11.59 16.87
C CYS A 107 -11.27 10.87 15.83
N ARG A 108 -10.78 11.57 14.80
CA ARG A 108 -9.89 10.97 13.80
C ARG A 108 -8.61 10.43 14.47
N TYR A 109 -8.22 9.23 14.07
CA TYR A 109 -7.08 8.51 14.62
C TYR A 109 -5.78 9.33 14.52
N PHE A 110 -5.59 10.06 13.41
CA PHE A 110 -4.40 10.90 13.22
C PHE A 110 -4.32 12.06 14.20
N ILE A 111 -5.45 12.67 14.53
CA ILE A 111 -5.51 13.78 15.48
C ILE A 111 -5.23 13.24 16.88
N LEU A 112 -5.81 12.09 17.23
CA LEU A 112 -5.53 11.40 18.49
C LEU A 112 -4.05 11.08 18.65
N LYS A 113 -3.42 10.52 17.60
CA LYS A 113 -1.99 10.20 17.60
C LYS A 113 -1.12 11.45 17.74
N ARG A 114 -1.47 12.54 17.06
CA ARG A 114 -0.74 13.83 17.13
C ARG A 114 -0.85 14.48 18.50
N ASN A 115 -2.01 14.39 19.14
CA ASN A 115 -2.29 15.01 20.44
C ASN A 115 -1.84 14.14 21.63
N GLY A 116 -0.98 13.14 21.40
CA GLY A 116 -0.49 12.28 22.49
C GLY A 116 -1.58 11.40 23.13
N TRP A 117 -2.59 11.01 22.35
CA TRP A 117 -3.71 10.15 22.77
C TRP A 117 -4.66 10.80 23.77
N LYS A 118 -4.71 12.14 23.75
CA LYS A 118 -5.61 12.96 24.55
C LYS A 118 -6.68 13.59 23.65
N ILE A 119 -7.92 13.51 24.09
CA ILE A 119 -9.07 14.15 23.44
C ILE A 119 -9.60 15.22 24.38
N ASN A 120 -9.67 16.45 23.87
CA ASN A 120 -10.27 17.56 24.59
C ASN A 120 -11.67 17.81 24.03
N GLY A 121 -12.67 17.82 24.90
CA GLY A 121 -14.06 18.10 24.56
C GLY A 121 -14.70 19.11 25.51
N GLN A 122 -15.96 19.44 25.24
CA GLN A 122 -16.75 20.33 26.09
C GLN A 122 -18.06 19.64 26.46
N GLU A 123 -18.41 19.69 27.74
CA GLU A 123 -19.69 19.21 28.26
C GLU A 123 -20.55 20.40 28.70
N LYS A 124 -21.87 20.29 28.47
CA LYS A 124 -22.85 21.27 28.91
C LYS A 124 -23.41 20.84 30.26
N HIS A 125 -23.08 21.58 31.31
CA HIS A 125 -23.80 21.46 32.58
C HIS A 125 -24.97 22.42 32.61
N ILE A 126 -26.18 21.89 32.73
CA ILE A 126 -27.40 22.67 33.00
C ILE A 126 -27.56 22.71 34.53
N GLN A 127 -27.30 23.87 35.14
CA GLN A 127 -27.65 24.07 36.55
C GLN A 127 -29.16 24.30 36.71
N THR A 128 -29.74 23.68 37.72
CA THR A 128 -31.18 23.66 37.96
C THR A 128 -31.69 24.97 38.60
N ALA A 129 -32.85 25.41 38.09
CA ALA A 129 -33.87 26.31 38.62
C ALA A 129 -33.64 27.84 38.79
N ASP A 130 -32.47 28.37 39.19
CA ASP A 130 -32.44 29.81 39.58
C ASP A 130 -31.36 30.70 38.91
N SER A 131 -30.49 30.15 38.05
CA SER A 131 -29.59 30.98 37.23
C SER A 131 -29.44 30.44 35.81
N LYS A 132 -29.91 31.21 34.83
CA LYS A 132 -29.78 30.92 33.38
C LYS A 132 -28.35 31.19 32.89
N THR A 133 -27.35 30.52 33.44
CA THR A 133 -25.98 30.61 32.93
C THR A 133 -25.51 29.25 32.46
N ASN A 134 -25.39 29.10 31.14
CA ASN A 134 -24.77 27.94 30.52
C ASN A 134 -23.25 28.05 30.70
N TYR A 135 -22.65 27.19 31.51
CA TYR A 135 -21.19 27.07 31.58
C TYR A 135 -20.73 25.82 30.82
N THR A 136 -19.72 26.00 29.97
CA THR A 136 -19.06 24.89 29.26
C THR A 136 -17.85 24.45 30.08
N GLN A 137 -17.86 23.21 30.57
CA GLN A 137 -16.69 22.63 31.24
C GLN A 137 -15.90 21.81 30.22
N GLY A 138 -14.61 22.10 30.09
CA GLY A 138 -13.72 21.29 29.27
C GLY A 138 -13.44 19.95 29.97
N PHE A 139 -13.44 18.86 29.20
CA PHE A 139 -12.99 17.56 29.67
C PHE A 139 -11.80 17.07 28.84
N GLU A 140 -10.90 16.32 29.46
CA GLU A 140 -9.77 15.66 28.82
C GLU A 140 -9.88 14.16 29.09
N ILE A 141 -9.92 13.34 28.03
CA ILE A 141 -9.90 11.88 28.13
C ILE A 141 -8.61 11.37 27.50
N SER A 142 -7.85 10.59 28.27
CA SER A 142 -6.72 9.82 27.77
C SER A 142 -7.19 8.45 27.28
N ILE A 143 -6.96 8.13 26.01
CA ILE A 143 -7.27 6.81 25.45
C ILE A 143 -5.99 5.98 25.34
N SER A 144 -6.01 4.78 25.89
CA SER A 144 -4.87 3.86 25.77
C SER A 144 -4.75 3.32 24.34
N ARG A 145 -3.51 3.26 23.82
CA ARG A 145 -3.21 2.65 22.52
C ARG A 145 -3.63 1.18 22.46
N TRP A 146 -3.54 0.49 23.59
CA TRP A 146 -3.80 -0.94 23.69
C TRP A 146 -5.27 -1.28 23.47
N ASP A 147 -6.16 -0.39 23.89
CA ASP A 147 -7.60 -0.58 23.71
C ASP A 147 -8.01 -0.50 22.24
N LEU A 148 -7.26 0.27 21.44
CA LEU A 148 -7.48 0.43 20.01
C LEU A 148 -6.78 -0.64 19.17
N ARG A 149 -5.93 -1.50 19.76
CA ARG A 149 -5.11 -2.47 19.00
C ARG A 149 -5.95 -3.39 18.12
N HIS A 150 -7.10 -3.82 18.61
CA HIS A 150 -7.99 -4.73 17.88
C HIS A 150 -8.66 -4.04 16.70
N GLY A 151 -9.06 -2.77 16.87
CA GLY A 151 -9.58 -1.95 15.78
C GLY A 151 -8.50 -1.68 14.72
N ILE A 152 -7.28 -1.38 15.15
CA ILE A 152 -6.13 -1.14 14.26
C ILE A 152 -5.76 -2.41 13.49
N SER A 153 -5.62 -3.56 14.14
CA SER A 153 -5.27 -4.81 13.47
C SER A 153 -6.33 -5.23 12.47
N HIS A 154 -7.62 -5.10 12.82
CA HIS A 154 -8.71 -5.40 11.92
C HIS A 154 -8.73 -4.44 10.72
N ALA A 155 -8.50 -3.14 10.95
CA ALA A 155 -8.41 -2.15 9.87
C ALA A 155 -7.22 -2.42 8.94
N ILE A 156 -6.07 -2.86 9.48
CA ILE A 156 -4.90 -3.24 8.67
C ILE A 156 -5.23 -4.45 7.80
N ILE A 157 -5.77 -5.52 8.39
CA ILE A 157 -6.09 -6.74 7.66
C ILE A 157 -7.15 -6.44 6.59
N GLU A 158 -8.23 -5.76 6.96
CA GLU A 158 -9.30 -5.42 6.02
C GLU A 158 -8.81 -4.47 4.93
N SER A 159 -8.02 -3.44 5.25
CA SER A 159 -7.44 -2.55 4.24
C SER A 159 -6.50 -3.32 3.31
N THR A 160 -5.68 -4.24 3.84
CA THR A 160 -4.70 -5.01 3.06
C THR A 160 -5.36 -6.01 2.11
N PHE A 161 -6.36 -6.76 2.59
CA PHE A 161 -6.97 -7.84 1.82
C PHE A 161 -8.23 -7.43 1.06
N ARG A 162 -8.97 -6.43 1.55
CA ARG A 162 -10.26 -6.01 0.99
C ARG A 162 -10.15 -4.76 0.13
N SER A 163 -9.14 -3.91 0.31
CA SER A 163 -8.93 -2.80 -0.60
C SER A 163 -8.22 -3.30 -1.87
N SER A 164 -8.88 -3.11 -3.02
CA SER A 164 -8.25 -3.33 -4.32
C SER A 164 -7.00 -2.47 -4.48
N VAL A 165 -6.98 -1.30 -3.83
CA VAL A 165 -5.90 -0.32 -3.81
C VAL A 165 -4.57 -0.92 -3.37
N VAL A 166 -4.55 -1.67 -2.26
CA VAL A 166 -3.32 -2.29 -1.74
C VAL A 166 -2.80 -3.33 -2.73
N THR A 167 -3.66 -4.23 -3.19
CA THR A 167 -3.27 -5.28 -4.14
C THR A 167 -2.84 -4.69 -5.48
N ASP A 168 -3.56 -3.68 -5.98
CA ASP A 168 -3.28 -3.04 -7.26
C ASP A 168 -1.91 -2.35 -7.29
N TYR A 169 -1.46 -1.82 -6.13
CA TYR A 169 -0.20 -1.11 -6.03
C TYR A 169 0.99 -1.97 -5.54
N LEU A 170 0.77 -2.86 -4.55
CA LEU A 170 1.83 -3.67 -3.94
C LEU A 170 2.13 -4.94 -4.72
N LEU A 171 1.14 -5.57 -5.37
CA LEU A 171 1.36 -6.82 -6.10
C LEU A 171 2.46 -6.71 -7.18
N PRO A 172 2.52 -5.64 -7.99
CA PRO A 172 3.59 -5.50 -8.99
C PRO A 172 4.99 -5.39 -8.37
N PHE A 173 5.12 -4.77 -7.19
CA PHE A 173 6.40 -4.72 -6.46
C PHE A 173 6.76 -6.10 -5.90
N ALA A 174 5.82 -6.79 -5.25
CA ALA A 174 6.07 -8.13 -4.73
C ALA A 174 6.48 -9.11 -5.84
N LEU A 175 5.86 -9.00 -7.02
CA LEU A 175 6.25 -9.78 -8.20
C LEU A 175 7.63 -9.39 -8.73
N ALA A 176 7.94 -8.09 -8.79
CA ALA A 176 9.25 -7.61 -9.22
C ALA A 176 10.36 -8.09 -8.27
N ASP A 177 10.15 -8.00 -6.95
CA ASP A 177 11.08 -8.49 -5.93
C ASP A 177 11.25 -10.02 -6.03
N PHE A 178 10.15 -10.75 -6.23
CA PHE A 178 10.20 -12.19 -6.46
C PHE A 178 11.00 -12.54 -7.73
N VAL A 179 10.80 -11.82 -8.83
CA VAL A 179 11.54 -12.05 -10.08
C VAL A 179 13.02 -11.68 -9.92
N LEU A 180 13.34 -10.59 -9.23
CA LEU A 180 14.73 -10.21 -8.92
C LEU A 180 15.41 -11.28 -8.06
N TRP A 181 14.76 -11.71 -6.99
CA TRP A 181 15.29 -12.75 -6.11
C TRP A 181 15.41 -14.09 -6.86
N TYR A 182 14.33 -14.57 -7.47
CA TYR A 182 14.31 -15.87 -8.11
C TYR A 182 15.15 -15.88 -9.39
N CYS A 183 14.89 -14.99 -10.34
CA CYS A 183 15.57 -14.99 -11.65
C CYS A 183 16.96 -14.35 -11.62
N GLY A 184 17.22 -13.43 -10.70
CA GLY A 184 18.50 -12.74 -10.56
C GLY A 184 19.56 -13.50 -9.77
N SER A 185 19.18 -14.33 -8.78
CA SER A 185 20.16 -15.05 -7.93
C SER A 185 20.52 -16.47 -8.38
N ALA A 186 19.86 -17.00 -9.42
CA ALA A 186 20.03 -18.40 -9.81
C ALA A 186 21.18 -18.62 -10.80
N ASN A 187 21.80 -19.82 -10.78
CA ASN A 187 22.90 -20.24 -11.67
C ASN A 187 22.46 -20.59 -13.11
N TRP A 188 21.50 -19.86 -13.67
CA TRP A 188 21.06 -20.08 -15.06
C TRP A 188 21.74 -19.10 -16.01
N SER A 189 21.81 -19.44 -17.30
CA SER A 189 22.50 -18.63 -18.33
C SER A 189 21.93 -17.21 -18.47
N GLY A 190 20.63 -17.04 -18.18
CA GLY A 190 19.94 -15.74 -18.21
C GLY A 190 19.97 -14.94 -16.90
N SER A 191 20.78 -15.35 -15.92
CA SER A 191 20.86 -14.69 -14.62
C SER A 191 21.37 -13.27 -14.73
N PHE A 192 20.73 -12.32 -14.05
CA PHE A 192 21.19 -10.93 -14.03
C PHE A 192 22.62 -10.82 -13.52
N LEU A 193 22.96 -11.52 -12.43
CA LEU A 193 24.31 -11.49 -11.86
C LEU A 193 25.34 -12.02 -12.86
N ARG A 194 25.02 -13.13 -13.54
CA ARG A 194 25.92 -13.71 -14.52
C ARG A 194 26.11 -12.78 -15.72
N LEU A 195 25.02 -12.25 -16.25
CA LEU A 195 25.05 -11.31 -17.39
C LEU A 195 25.69 -9.96 -17.04
N ALA A 196 25.74 -9.56 -15.78
CA ALA A 196 26.36 -8.29 -15.37
C ALA A 196 27.85 -8.43 -15.05
N PHE A 197 28.29 -9.60 -14.58
CA PHE A 197 29.66 -9.81 -14.08
C PHE A 197 30.55 -10.73 -14.96
N ASP A 198 30.01 -11.53 -15.88
CA ASP A 198 30.78 -12.43 -16.78
C ASP A 198 31.13 -11.80 -18.16
N TRP A 199 31.28 -10.47 -18.28
CA TRP A 199 31.72 -9.82 -19.54
C TRP A 199 33.23 -9.70 -19.69
#